data_AF-A0A0E3ZC33-F1
#
_entry.id   AF-A0A0E3ZC33-F1
#
_cell.length_a   1.000
_cell.length_b   1.000
_cell.length_c   1.000
_cell.angle_alpha   90.00
_cell.angle_beta   90.00
_cell.angle_gamma   90.00
#
_symmetry.space_group_name_H-M   'P 1'
#
loop_
_entity.id
_entity.type
_entity.pdbx_description
1 polymer ?
#
loop_
_entity_poly.entity_id
_entity_poly.type
_entity_poly.pdbx_seq_one_letter_code
_entity_poly.pdbx_strand_id
1 'polypeptide(L)'
;MNSRVRKKLIQVARGRAHLMSFQNLIYEAELGLNLENPHEKSMLAEVIDEISEREYREGRPLLSSLVQVKGQKNQGDSFFRMCERLGYGNWKDLKKNSKFIEEQREACREFWSDKKNFTQYL
;
A
#
# COMPACT_ATOMS: atom_id res chain seq x y z
N MET A 1 10.65 -11.42 1.08
CA MET A 1 9.62 -10.73 0.26
C MET A 1 9.10 -9.48 0.96
N ASN A 2 8.42 -9.61 2.12
CA ASN A 2 7.75 -8.49 2.81
C ASN A 2 8.67 -7.32 3.21
N SER A 3 9.94 -7.56 3.58
CA SER A 3 10.88 -6.49 3.96
C SER A 3 11.30 -5.60 2.79
N ARG A 4 11.59 -6.19 1.61
CA ARG A 4 11.96 -5.45 0.39
C ARG A 4 10.79 -4.60 -0.10
N VAL A 5 9.59 -5.19 -0.17
CA VAL A 5 8.36 -4.51 -0.54
C VAL A 5 8.06 -3.37 0.43
N ARG A 6 8.08 -3.63 1.74
CA ARG A 6 7.85 -2.59 2.77
C ARG A 6 8.83 -1.44 2.63
N LYS A 7 10.15 -1.72 2.58
CA LYS A 7 11.19 -0.69 2.42
C LYS A 7 10.92 0.17 1.20
N LYS A 8 10.51 -0.47 0.09
CA LYS A 8 10.21 0.24 -1.14
C LYS A 8 8.99 1.13 -1.03
N LEU A 9 7.90 0.65 -0.42
CA LEU A 9 6.71 1.47 -0.19
C LEU A 9 6.98 2.66 0.75
N ILE A 10 7.82 2.49 1.78
CA ILE A 10 8.27 3.60 2.64
C ILE A 10 9.05 4.64 1.83
N GLN A 11 9.94 4.20 0.93
CA GLN A 11 10.66 5.11 0.03
C GLN A 11 9.73 5.86 -0.92
N VAL A 12 8.67 5.21 -1.42
CA VAL A 12 7.63 5.84 -2.24
C VAL A 12 6.85 6.90 -1.45
N ALA A 13 6.50 6.61 -0.20
CA ALA A 13 5.80 7.54 0.67
C ALA A 13 6.58 8.86 0.86
N ARG A 14 7.91 8.77 0.97
CA ARG A 14 8.80 9.93 1.09
C ARG A 14 9.15 10.59 -0.26
N GLY A 15 9.06 9.84 -1.35
CA GLY A 15 9.44 10.29 -2.68
C GLY A 15 8.41 11.22 -3.33
N ARG A 16 8.83 11.86 -4.44
CA ARG A 16 7.96 12.72 -5.27
C ARG A 16 6.96 11.93 -6.13
N ALA A 17 7.14 10.62 -6.28
CA ALA A 17 6.26 9.78 -7.08
C ALA A 17 4.89 9.64 -6.40
N HIS A 18 3.81 9.84 -7.16
CA HIS A 18 2.47 9.94 -6.60
C HIS A 18 1.90 8.58 -6.16
N LEU A 19 2.16 7.50 -6.90
CA LEU A 19 1.71 6.14 -6.61
C LEU A 19 2.69 5.11 -7.16
N MET A 20 2.67 3.91 -6.56
CA MET A 20 3.43 2.73 -6.98
C MET A 20 2.49 1.77 -7.72
N SER A 21 2.83 1.37 -8.94
CA SER A 21 2.06 0.31 -9.62
C SER A 21 2.55 -1.07 -9.20
N PHE A 22 1.70 -2.10 -9.31
CA PHE A 22 2.14 -3.49 -9.09
C PHE A 22 3.35 -3.86 -9.97
N GLN A 23 3.34 -3.40 -11.23
CA GLN A 23 4.41 -3.67 -12.19
C GLN A 23 5.74 -3.05 -11.76
N ASN A 24 5.71 -1.77 -11.36
CA ASN A 24 6.91 -1.09 -10.86
C ASN A 24 7.38 -1.69 -9.54
N LEU A 25 6.44 -2.10 -8.66
CA LEU A 25 6.80 -2.70 -7.37
C LEU A 25 7.53 -4.03 -7.55
N ILE A 26 7.06 -4.89 -8.46
CA ILE A 26 7.75 -6.15 -8.79
C ILE A 26 9.14 -5.88 -9.33
N TYR A 27 9.27 -4.93 -10.26
CA TYR A 27 10.54 -4.59 -10.87
C TYR A 27 11.52 -4.03 -9.83
N GLU A 28 11.11 -3.01 -9.09
CA GLU A 28 12.01 -2.30 -8.17
C GLU A 28 12.26 -3.04 -6.84
N ALA A 29 11.46 -4.06 -6.50
CA ALA A 29 11.71 -4.97 -5.37
C ALA A 29 12.27 -6.33 -5.79
N GLU A 30 12.55 -6.53 -7.08
CA GLU A 30 13.15 -7.74 -7.67
C GLU A 30 12.39 -9.03 -7.29
N LEU A 31 11.05 -9.01 -7.42
CA LEU A 31 10.20 -10.10 -6.94
C LEU A 31 10.07 -11.29 -7.91
N GLY A 32 10.38 -11.09 -9.19
CA GLY A 32 10.29 -12.15 -10.21
C GLY A 32 8.87 -12.69 -10.47
N LEU A 33 7.83 -11.96 -10.06
CA LEU A 33 6.43 -12.36 -10.21
C LEU A 33 5.88 -12.02 -11.59
N ASN A 34 5.07 -12.92 -12.14
CA ASN A 34 4.29 -12.75 -13.36
C ASN A 34 2.88 -12.23 -13.05
N LEU A 35 2.59 -10.97 -13.38
CA LEU A 35 1.28 -10.35 -13.17
C LEU A 35 0.16 -10.89 -14.09
N GLU A 36 0.51 -11.64 -15.13
CA GLU A 36 -0.46 -12.34 -15.98
C GLU A 36 -1.00 -13.60 -15.28
N ASN A 37 -0.27 -14.13 -14.30
CA ASN A 37 -0.74 -15.22 -13.45
C ASN A 37 -1.63 -14.65 -12.32
N PRO A 38 -2.94 -14.97 -12.28
CA PRO A 38 -3.86 -14.47 -11.26
C PRO A 38 -3.44 -14.84 -9.83
N HIS A 39 -2.83 -16.02 -9.64
CA HIS A 39 -2.36 -16.47 -8.34
C HIS A 39 -1.21 -15.59 -7.83
N GLU A 40 -0.20 -15.35 -8.66
CA GLU A 40 0.95 -14.49 -8.30
C GLU A 40 0.55 -13.04 -8.08
N LYS A 41 -0.43 -12.55 -8.85
CA LYS A 41 -1.02 -11.24 -8.62
C LYS A 41 -1.76 -11.17 -7.27
N SER A 42 -2.50 -12.21 -6.88
CA SER A 42 -3.14 -12.29 -5.56
C SER A 42 -2.11 -12.33 -4.44
N MET A 43 -1.05 -13.14 -4.58
CA MET A 43 0.04 -13.20 -3.60
C MET A 43 0.67 -11.83 -3.37
N LEU A 44 0.91 -11.04 -4.42
CA LEU A 44 1.44 -9.69 -4.25
C LEU A 44 0.46 -8.77 -3.50
N ALA A 45 -0.83 -8.85 -3.80
CA ALA A 45 -1.85 -8.06 -3.11
C ALA A 45 -1.91 -8.42 -1.61
N GLU A 46 -1.90 -9.71 -1.29
CA GLU A 46 -1.88 -10.22 0.09
C GLU A 46 -0.66 -9.74 0.86
N VAL A 47 0.54 -9.80 0.24
CA VAL A 47 1.78 -9.28 0.84
C VAL A 47 1.70 -7.79 1.16
N ILE A 48 1.15 -6.99 0.25
CA ILE A 48 0.99 -5.54 0.43
C ILE A 48 0.01 -5.23 1.57
N ASP A 49 -1.08 -5.99 1.64
CA ASP A 49 -2.09 -5.86 2.70
C ASP A 49 -1.51 -6.29 4.05
N GLU A 50 -0.82 -7.43 4.14
CA GLU A 50 -0.13 -7.89 5.36
C GLU A 50 0.87 -6.87 5.90
N ILE A 51 1.65 -6.23 5.02
CA ILE A 51 2.56 -5.15 5.40
C ILE A 51 1.78 -4.03 6.07
N SER A 52 0.68 -3.60 5.46
CA SER A 52 -0.11 -2.46 5.92
C SER A 52 -0.89 -2.76 7.20
N GLU A 53 -1.39 -3.98 7.35
CA GLU A 53 -1.98 -4.42 8.61
C GLU A 53 -0.97 -4.42 9.75
N ARG A 54 0.28 -4.83 9.49
CA ARG A 54 1.35 -4.72 10.48
C ARG A 54 1.67 -3.27 10.82
N GLU A 55 1.79 -2.40 9.83
CA GLU A 55 1.98 -0.96 10.07
C GLU A 55 0.85 -0.42 10.97
N TYR A 56 -0.40 -0.75 10.64
CA TYR A 56 -1.57 -0.33 11.41
C TYR A 56 -1.53 -0.81 12.87
N ARG A 57 -1.21 -2.09 13.12
CA ARG A 57 -1.06 -2.65 14.47
C ARG A 57 0.04 -1.95 15.29
N GLU A 58 1.05 -1.42 14.60
CA GLU A 58 2.15 -0.66 15.20
C GLU A 58 1.86 0.86 15.25
N GLY A 59 0.62 1.29 14.96
CA GLY A 59 0.20 2.69 15.01
C GLY A 59 0.71 3.54 13.84
N ARG A 60 1.08 2.91 12.72
CA ARG A 60 1.65 3.55 11.52
C ARG A 60 0.66 3.49 10.35
N PRO A 61 0.74 4.40 9.38
CA PRO A 61 -0.22 4.47 8.27
C PRO A 61 -0.08 3.34 7.26
N LEU A 62 -1.17 3.11 6.52
CA LEU A 62 -1.29 2.03 5.53
C LEU A 62 -0.45 2.31 4.28
N LEU A 63 0.65 1.58 4.12
CA LEU A 63 1.52 1.68 2.94
C LEU A 63 0.83 1.27 1.65
N SER A 64 -0.16 0.36 1.71
CA SER A 64 -0.98 -0.09 0.58
C SER A 64 -1.82 1.04 -0.04
N SER A 65 -2.06 2.14 0.69
CA SER A 65 -2.74 3.33 0.16
C SER A 65 -2.02 3.98 -1.02
N LEU A 66 -0.70 3.76 -1.12
CA LEU A 66 0.17 4.29 -2.18
C LEU A 66 0.31 3.33 -3.37
N VAL A 67 -0.30 2.14 -3.32
CA VAL A 67 -0.20 1.16 -4.40
C VAL A 67 -1.45 1.18 -5.27
N GLN A 68 -1.27 1.21 -6.58
CA GLN A 68 -2.37 1.18 -7.55
C GLN A 68 -2.28 -0.03 -8.48
N VAL A 69 -3.43 -0.64 -8.74
CA VAL A 69 -3.56 -1.66 -9.79
C VAL A 69 -3.78 -0.96 -11.13
N LYS A 70 -2.94 -1.28 -12.13
CA LYS A 70 -3.06 -0.72 -13.48
C LYS A 70 -4.47 -0.95 -14.03
N GLY A 71 -5.07 0.09 -14.61
CA GLY A 71 -6.42 0.05 -15.18
C GLY A 71 -7.55 0.23 -14.16
N GLN A 72 -7.24 0.36 -12.86
CA GLN A 72 -8.24 0.71 -11.85
C GLN A 72 -8.08 2.15 -11.41
N LYS A 73 -9.22 2.82 -11.14
CA LYS A 73 -9.21 4.20 -10.61
C LYS A 73 -8.57 4.27 -9.21
N ASN A 74 -8.64 3.17 -8.44
CA ASN A 74 -8.23 3.09 -7.04
C ASN A 74 -7.25 1.91 -6.79
N GLN A 75 -6.93 1.64 -5.52
CA GLN A 75 -5.96 0.67 -5.01
C GLN A 75 -6.32 -0.80 -5.30
N GLY A 76 -7.54 -1.10 -5.73
CA GLY A 76 -8.07 -2.47 -5.85
C GLY A 76 -8.99 -2.86 -4.69
N ASP A 77 -9.75 -3.95 -4.89
CA ASP A 77 -10.71 -4.42 -3.88
C ASP A 77 -10.04 -4.96 -2.61
N SER A 78 -8.84 -5.53 -2.73
CA SER A 78 -8.10 -6.09 -1.58
C SER A 78 -7.83 -5.02 -0.53
N PHE A 79 -7.36 -3.84 -0.96
CA PHE A 79 -7.14 -2.68 -0.10
C PHE A 79 -8.38 -2.29 0.71
N PHE A 80 -9.55 -2.15 0.07
CA PHE A 80 -10.77 -1.74 0.78
C PHE A 80 -11.28 -2.83 1.71
N ARG A 81 -11.14 -4.11 1.32
CA ARG A 81 -11.48 -5.25 2.19
C ARG A 81 -10.54 -5.31 3.40
N MET A 82 -9.26 -5.02 3.23
CA MET A 82 -8.31 -4.86 4.34
C MET A 82 -8.76 -3.72 5.26
N CYS A 83 -9.10 -2.55 4.72
CA CYS A 83 -9.61 -1.42 5.52
C CYS A 83 -10.89 -1.79 6.30
N GLU A 84 -11.80 -2.57 5.72
CA GLU A 84 -12.97 -3.09 6.44
C GLU A 84 -12.57 -4.01 7.61
N ARG A 85 -11.62 -4.93 7.41
CA ARG A 85 -11.08 -5.79 8.49
C ARG A 85 -10.40 -4.98 9.60
N LEU A 86 -9.80 -3.85 9.26
CA LEU A 86 -9.17 -2.93 10.20
C LEU A 86 -10.17 -1.98 10.91
N GLY A 87 -11.46 -2.07 10.57
CA GLY A 87 -12.51 -1.30 11.25
C GLY A 87 -12.80 0.08 10.67
N TYR A 88 -12.32 0.40 9.46
CA TYR A 88 -12.60 1.69 8.81
C TYR A 88 -14.04 1.82 8.27
N GLY A 89 -14.80 0.73 8.21
CA GLY A 89 -16.17 0.69 7.70
C GLY A 89 -16.34 -0.22 6.48
N ASN A 90 -17.51 -0.16 5.84
CA ASN A 90 -17.83 -1.07 4.74
C ASN A 90 -16.95 -0.82 3.50
N TRP A 91 -16.36 -1.89 2.96
CA TRP A 91 -15.40 -1.76 1.85
C TRP A 91 -15.99 -1.14 0.57
N LYS A 92 -17.28 -1.38 0.28
CA LYS A 92 -17.94 -0.84 -0.94
C LYS A 92 -18.18 0.66 -0.82
N ASP A 93 -18.45 1.14 0.39
CA ASP A 93 -18.66 2.57 0.66
C ASP A 93 -17.32 3.29 0.69
N LEU A 94 -16.30 2.72 1.35
CA LEU A 94 -14.93 3.23 1.31
C LEU A 94 -14.40 3.34 -0.12
N LYS A 95 -14.69 2.35 -0.98
CA LYS A 95 -14.28 2.36 -2.39
C LYS A 95 -14.88 3.52 -3.21
N LYS A 96 -16.08 3.99 -2.84
CA LYS A 96 -16.75 5.14 -3.48
C LYS A 96 -16.29 6.48 -2.90
N ASN A 97 -15.69 6.47 -1.71
CA ASN A 97 -15.24 7.67 -1.02
C ASN A 97 -13.81 8.05 -1.47
N SER A 98 -13.70 8.97 -2.42
CA SER A 98 -12.40 9.48 -2.88
C SER A 98 -11.62 10.16 -1.77
N LYS A 99 -12.31 10.88 -0.87
CA LYS A 99 -11.69 11.59 0.25
C LYS A 99 -10.99 10.63 1.21
N PHE A 100 -11.60 9.48 1.51
CA PHE A 100 -10.97 8.46 2.35
C PHE A 100 -9.60 8.02 1.79
N ILE A 101 -9.53 7.78 0.48
CA ILE A 101 -8.29 7.36 -0.18
C ILE A 101 -7.22 8.46 -0.09
N GLU A 102 -7.61 9.71 -0.33
CA GLU A 102 -6.73 10.86 -0.24
C GLU A 102 -6.18 11.03 1.19
N GLU A 103 -7.04 10.94 2.20
CA GLU A 103 -6.67 10.99 3.62
C GLU A 103 -5.66 9.89 3.98
N GLN A 104 -5.87 8.65 3.52
CA GLN A 104 -4.92 7.56 3.80
C GLN A 104 -3.56 7.79 3.12
N ARG A 105 -3.56 8.33 1.89
CA ARG A 105 -2.32 8.66 1.17
C ARG A 105 -1.58 9.81 1.85
N GLU A 106 -2.29 10.84 2.28
CA GLU A 106 -1.73 12.00 2.98
C GLU A 106 -1.12 11.57 4.31
N ALA A 107 -1.86 10.86 5.16
CA ALA A 107 -1.35 10.32 6.42
C ALA A 107 -0.09 9.46 6.22
N CYS A 108 -0.08 8.64 5.17
CA CYS A 108 1.10 7.85 4.81
C CYS A 108 2.30 8.74 4.46
N ARG A 109 2.11 9.77 3.64
CA ARG A 109 3.18 10.69 3.24
C ARG A 109 3.68 11.53 4.39
N GLU A 110 2.79 12.08 5.21
CA GLU A 110 3.14 12.89 6.38
C GLU A 110 4.02 12.09 7.34
N PHE A 111 3.60 10.87 7.71
CA PHE A 111 4.33 10.04 8.64
C PHE A 111 5.73 9.67 8.13
N TRP A 112 5.85 9.26 6.86
CA TRP A 112 7.12 8.77 6.30
C TRP A 112 8.03 9.89 5.75
N SER A 113 7.49 11.10 5.58
CA SER A 113 8.30 12.29 5.27
C SER A 113 9.02 12.83 6.50
N ASP A 114 8.49 12.57 7.71
CA ASP A 114 9.19 12.88 8.96
C ASP A 114 10.51 12.09 9.05
N LYS A 115 11.61 12.84 9.22
CA LYS A 115 12.96 12.27 9.22
C LYS A 115 13.20 11.31 10.40
N LYS A 116 12.58 11.54 11.56
CA LYS A 116 12.74 10.69 12.75
C LYS A 116 12.04 9.36 12.52
N ASN A 117 10.78 9.39 12.09
CA ASN A 117 10.01 8.19 11.76
C ASN A 117 10.71 7.37 10.67
N PHE A 118 11.16 8.03 9.61
CA PHE A 118 11.88 7.37 8.54
C PHE A 118 13.17 6.69 9.02
N THR A 119 13.97 7.37 9.86
CA THR A 119 15.25 6.80 10.33
C THR A 119 15.03 5.68 11.36
N GLN A 120 13.96 5.77 12.16
CA GLN A 120 13.66 4.80 13.21
C GLN A 120 13.09 3.48 12.67
N TYR A 121 12.29 3.53 11.60
CA TYR A 121 11.51 2.38 11.15
C TYR A 121 11.89 1.84 9.75
N LEU A 122 12.92 2.38 9.10
CA LEU A 122 13.47 1.87 7.82
C LEU A 122 14.52 0.78 8.05
#